data_AF-A0A7H4MVQ1-F1
#
_entry.id   AF-A0A7H4MVQ1-F1
#
_cell.length_a   1.000
_cell.length_b   1.000
_cell.length_c   1.000
_cell.angle_alpha   90.00
_cell.angle_beta   90.00
_cell.angle_gamma   90.00
#
_symmetry.space_group_name_H-M   'P 1'
#
loop_
_entity.id
_entity.type
_entity.pdbx_description
1 polymer ?
#
loop_
_entity_poly.entity_id
_entity_poly.type
_entity_poly.pdbx_seq_one_letter_code
_entity_poly.pdbx_strand_id
1 'polypeptide(L)'
;MKYFARSALSLGLFTVFSTSSFASGLVLADNEFRNDLAWLSDRGTLSLSLSTWPLSEEEIKRALANAHPTTSAERVVLGRVNQRLSALKADVRVTGYSSTDKPGTPQGFAQSYPADQSLSLALNNSGEWWDLHLQGNVEGDKRISNGSSVNANGAYGAVKLWNQWLAFGQIPQWWGPGYEGSLIRSDAARPMTGFLLQRAEQRAPETSWLSWIGPWQYQLSASQMNQYAAVPHTKIFGGRLTFSPLTSLELGASRVMQWGGEGRPSSFSSFWDGLTGNDNTGDSADDPGNQLAGFDFKLKLAPTLGWPVSIYGQMIGEDEAGYLPSAHLYLGGVEGHHQWNSNAVNWYLEAHDTRSNMGRTNYIYNHFIYKDGYYQQGYPLGDAMGGDGVYMPVRWSW
;
A
#
# COMPACT_ATOMS: atom_id res chain seq x y z
N MET A 1 23.56 16.63 -34.18
CA MET A 1 23.54 17.73 -33.18
C MET A 1 22.65 18.84 -33.68
N LYS A 2 21.85 19.43 -32.76
CA LYS A 2 20.80 20.45 -32.96
C LYS A 2 19.44 19.88 -33.39
N TYR A 3 18.54 19.75 -32.42
CA TYR A 3 17.17 20.32 -32.39
C TYR A 3 16.53 19.91 -31.05
N PHE A 4 16.87 20.63 -29.97
CA PHE A 4 16.06 20.63 -28.75
C PHE A 4 15.32 21.97 -28.72
N ALA A 5 14.07 21.94 -29.16
CA ALA A 5 13.18 23.07 -29.14
C ALA A 5 12.65 23.28 -27.71
N ARG A 6 12.60 24.54 -27.33
CA ARG A 6 12.31 25.06 -26.00
C ARG A 6 10.81 24.93 -25.72
N SER A 7 10.46 24.21 -24.66
CA SER A 7 9.15 24.35 -24.00
C SER A 7 9.38 24.99 -22.65
N ALA A 8 9.02 26.27 -22.54
CA ALA A 8 9.12 27.05 -21.32
C ALA A 8 8.02 26.58 -20.34
N LEU A 9 8.43 26.01 -19.21
CA LEU A 9 7.57 25.86 -18.04
C LEU A 9 7.39 27.25 -17.41
N SER A 10 6.20 27.84 -17.57
CA SER A 10 5.75 28.93 -16.72
C SER A 10 5.22 28.33 -15.41
N LEU A 11 6.10 28.14 -14.42
CA LEU A 11 5.68 27.91 -13.03
C LEU A 11 5.13 29.22 -12.47
N GLY A 12 3.82 29.28 -12.23
CA GLY A 12 3.23 30.30 -11.39
C GLY A 12 3.79 30.17 -9.98
N LEU A 13 4.34 31.26 -9.45
CA LEU A 13 4.71 31.37 -8.04
C LEU A 13 3.45 31.20 -7.18
N PHE A 14 3.25 30.02 -6.60
CA PHE A 14 2.43 29.90 -5.41
C PHE A 14 3.29 30.32 -4.22
N THR A 15 2.94 31.43 -3.59
CA THR A 15 3.48 31.83 -2.29
C THR A 15 3.19 30.73 -1.28
N VAL A 16 4.23 30.00 -0.89
CA VAL A 16 4.19 29.05 0.22
C VAL A 16 4.09 29.87 1.50
N PHE A 17 2.90 29.93 2.10
CA PHE A 17 2.74 30.47 3.44
C PHE A 17 3.33 29.45 4.42
N SER A 18 4.51 29.74 4.95
CA SER A 18 5.11 29.00 6.06
C SER A 18 4.43 29.43 7.37
N THR A 19 3.26 28.88 7.67
CA THR A 19 2.75 28.90 9.04
C THR A 19 3.43 27.77 9.82
N SER A 20 3.76 28.01 11.08
CA SER A 20 4.21 26.97 12.02
C SER A 20 3.05 26.02 12.34
N SER A 21 2.56 25.31 11.33
CA SER A 21 1.47 24.35 11.44
C SER A 21 2.01 23.01 11.91
N PHE A 22 1.25 22.32 12.74
CA PHE A 22 1.44 20.88 12.90
C PHE A 22 1.31 20.24 11.51
N ALA A 23 2.42 19.74 10.96
CA ALA A 23 2.40 18.96 9.73
C ALA A 23 1.56 17.69 9.96
N SER A 24 0.76 17.32 8.98
CA SER A 24 -0.22 16.24 9.09
C SER A 24 -0.47 15.66 7.70
N GLY A 25 -1.00 14.44 7.61
CA GLY A 25 -1.39 13.89 6.30
C GLY A 25 -0.93 12.46 6.06
N LEU A 26 -0.91 12.09 4.78
CA LEU A 26 -0.57 10.76 4.32
C LEU A 26 0.94 10.62 4.16
N VAL A 27 1.49 9.53 4.67
CA VAL A 27 2.88 9.11 4.45
C VAL A 27 2.84 7.95 3.48
N LEU A 28 3.27 8.20 2.25
CA LEU A 28 3.35 7.19 1.19
C LEU A 28 4.39 6.12 1.56
N ALA A 29 4.31 4.97 0.88
CA ALA A 29 5.21 3.86 1.06
C ALA A 29 6.69 4.28 0.90
N ASP A 30 7.50 4.00 1.91
CA ASP A 30 8.94 4.23 1.91
C ASP A 30 9.65 3.09 2.64
N ASN A 31 10.52 2.37 1.94
CA ASN A 31 11.10 1.13 2.44
C ASN A 31 11.97 1.33 3.70
N GLU A 32 12.85 2.34 3.71
CA GLU A 32 13.69 2.63 4.88
C GLU A 32 12.83 2.99 6.10
N PHE A 33 11.83 3.85 5.89
CA PHE A 33 10.91 4.27 6.94
C PHE A 33 10.10 3.11 7.51
N ARG A 34 9.56 2.22 6.65
CA ARG A 34 8.84 1.02 7.07
C ARG A 34 9.73 0.10 7.91
N ASN A 35 10.97 -0.15 7.47
CA ASN A 35 11.88 -1.05 8.19
C ASN A 35 12.24 -0.51 9.58
N ASP A 36 12.52 0.78 9.71
CA ASP A 36 12.82 1.39 11.01
C ASP A 36 11.60 1.40 11.95
N LEU A 37 10.41 1.68 11.42
CA LEU A 37 9.16 1.57 12.20
C LEU A 37 8.87 0.13 12.62
N ALA A 38 9.09 -0.85 11.74
CA ALA A 38 8.89 -2.27 12.05
C ALA A 38 9.86 -2.72 13.14
N TRP A 39 11.13 -2.31 13.04
CA TRP A 39 12.14 -2.59 14.05
C TRP A 39 11.74 -2.08 15.44
N LEU A 40 11.17 -0.88 15.55
CA LEU A 40 10.67 -0.35 16.82
C LEU A 40 9.37 -1.04 17.28
N SER A 41 8.45 -1.30 16.35
CA SER A 41 7.12 -1.87 16.62
C SER A 41 7.18 -3.31 17.12
N ASP A 42 8.07 -4.12 16.54
CA ASP A 42 8.22 -5.54 16.86
C ASP A 42 9.07 -5.78 18.11
N ARG A 43 9.84 -4.78 18.53
CA ARG A 43 10.54 -4.75 19.81
C ARG A 43 9.68 -4.22 20.95
N GLY A 44 8.47 -3.77 20.67
CA GLY A 44 7.57 -3.16 21.64
C GLY A 44 7.99 -1.75 22.10
N THR A 45 8.94 -1.12 21.41
CA THR A 45 9.34 0.26 21.70
C THR A 45 8.20 1.24 21.42
N LEU A 46 7.41 0.98 20.38
CA LEU A 46 6.16 1.68 20.08
C LEU A 46 5.10 0.69 19.59
N SER A 47 3.84 1.11 19.52
CA SER A 47 2.75 0.33 18.93
C SER A 47 2.21 1.06 17.71
N LEU A 48 2.38 0.44 16.54
CA LEU A 48 1.94 0.98 15.25
C LEU A 48 1.70 -0.16 14.26
N SER A 49 0.54 -0.14 13.59
CA SER A 49 0.27 -1.01 12.45
C SER A 49 1.03 -0.54 11.21
N LEU A 50 1.63 -1.48 10.48
CA LEU A 50 2.41 -1.21 9.27
C LEU A 50 1.89 -2.01 8.06
N SER A 51 0.68 -2.57 8.16
CA SER A 51 0.08 -3.43 7.14
C SER A 51 -0.91 -2.70 6.22
N THR A 52 -1.14 -1.40 6.42
CA THR A 52 -2.07 -0.60 5.62
C THR A 52 -1.41 0.71 5.21
N TRP A 53 -0.92 0.79 3.98
CA TRP A 53 -0.32 2.02 3.43
C TRP A 53 -1.24 2.71 2.41
N PRO A 54 -1.20 4.05 2.31
CA PRO A 54 -0.34 4.98 3.08
C PRO A 54 -0.69 5.07 4.57
N LEU A 55 0.30 5.40 5.39
CA LEU A 55 0.10 5.64 6.83
C LEU A 55 -0.38 7.08 7.08
N SER A 56 -1.05 7.30 8.21
CA SER A 56 -1.38 8.65 8.68
C SER A 56 -0.25 9.19 9.56
N GLU A 57 0.23 10.40 9.28
CA GLU A 57 1.28 11.06 10.06
C GLU A 57 0.86 11.27 11.52
N GLU A 58 -0.43 11.52 11.78
CA GLU A 58 -0.97 11.66 13.14
C GLU A 58 -0.81 10.37 13.95
N GLU A 59 -1.06 9.22 13.32
CA GLU A 59 -0.88 7.92 13.95
C GLU A 59 0.60 7.66 14.24
N ILE A 60 1.49 7.97 13.29
CA ILE A 60 2.93 7.86 13.49
C ILE A 60 3.38 8.75 14.65
N LYS A 61 2.96 10.02 14.67
CA LYS A 61 3.30 10.98 15.74
C LYS A 61 2.77 10.52 17.09
N ARG A 62 1.56 9.96 17.15
CA ARG A 62 1.00 9.37 18.37
C ARG A 62 1.86 8.20 18.85
N ALA A 63 2.25 7.30 17.97
CA ALA A 63 3.09 6.15 18.32
C ALA A 63 4.48 6.60 18.81
N LEU A 64 5.09 7.60 18.14
CA LEU A 64 6.38 8.18 18.53
C LEU A 64 6.31 8.91 19.88
N ALA A 65 5.25 9.66 20.13
CA ALA A 65 5.05 10.36 21.41
C ALA A 65 4.88 9.40 22.60
N ASN A 66 4.38 8.18 22.34
CA ASN A 66 4.22 7.12 23.33
C ASN A 66 5.34 6.06 23.25
N ALA A 67 6.44 6.34 22.57
CA ALA A 67 7.55 5.40 22.46
C ALA A 67 8.37 5.33 23.76
N HIS A 68 8.78 4.12 24.16
CA HIS A 68 9.53 3.86 25.38
C HIS A 68 10.88 3.21 25.07
N PRO A 69 11.87 3.96 24.53
CA PRO A 69 13.17 3.40 24.20
C PRO A 69 13.98 3.08 25.47
N THR A 70 14.46 1.85 25.55
CA THR A 70 15.27 1.31 26.65
C THR A 70 16.74 1.17 26.27
N THR A 71 17.06 1.09 24.96
CA THR A 71 18.44 0.92 24.47
C THR A 71 18.96 2.16 23.72
N SER A 72 20.28 2.21 23.49
CA SER A 72 20.89 3.24 22.63
C SER A 72 20.48 3.07 21.17
N ALA A 73 20.43 1.83 20.69
CA ALA A 73 19.96 1.51 19.33
C ALA A 73 18.52 1.99 19.11
N GLU A 74 17.61 1.77 20.07
CA GLU A 74 16.23 2.27 19.98
C GLU A 74 16.13 3.79 19.85
N ARG A 75 16.97 4.53 20.59
CA ARG A 75 17.04 5.99 20.46
C ARG A 75 17.58 6.43 19.10
N VAL A 76 18.57 5.72 18.55
CA VAL A 76 19.12 5.99 17.21
C VAL A 76 18.06 5.76 16.14
N VAL A 77 17.37 4.62 16.18
CA VAL A 77 16.31 4.29 15.20
C VAL A 77 15.15 5.29 15.30
N LEU A 78 14.71 5.68 16.51
CA LEU A 78 13.72 6.75 16.68
C LEU A 78 14.17 8.08 16.06
N GLY A 79 15.46 8.42 16.18
CA GLY A 79 16.04 9.58 15.52
C GLY A 79 15.94 9.49 14.00
N ARG A 80 16.29 8.33 13.42
CA ARG A 80 16.18 8.06 11.97
C ARG A 80 14.73 8.16 11.48
N VAL A 81 13.76 7.63 12.21
CA VAL A 81 12.33 7.73 11.87
C VAL A 81 11.90 9.21 11.79
N ASN A 82 12.22 10.02 12.80
CA ASN A 82 11.88 11.44 12.79
C ASN A 82 12.56 12.21 11.65
N GLN A 83 13.84 11.90 11.38
CA GLN A 83 14.59 12.50 10.29
C GLN A 83 14.00 12.11 8.93
N ARG A 84 13.68 10.82 8.73
CA ARG A 84 13.10 10.31 7.49
C ARG A 84 11.71 10.88 7.26
N LEU A 85 10.85 10.95 8.28
CA LEU A 85 9.54 11.60 8.19
C LEU A 85 9.67 13.05 7.75
N SER A 86 10.59 13.80 8.35
CA SER A 86 10.88 15.20 7.96
C SER A 86 11.35 15.31 6.51
N ALA A 87 12.19 14.38 6.05
CA ALA A 87 12.66 14.34 4.67
C ALA A 87 11.55 13.96 3.67
N LEU A 88 10.65 13.04 4.02
CA LEU A 88 9.50 12.65 3.21
C LEU A 88 8.50 13.80 3.04
N LYS A 89 8.35 14.64 4.08
CA LYS A 89 7.44 15.78 4.14
C LYS A 89 8.10 17.14 3.88
N ALA A 90 9.36 17.17 3.44
CA ALA A 90 10.05 18.43 3.13
C ALA A 90 9.34 19.20 1.99
N ASP A 91 9.24 20.53 2.12
CA ASP A 91 8.52 21.42 1.17
C ASP A 91 8.88 21.16 -0.30
N VAL A 92 10.16 20.87 -0.56
CA VAL A 92 10.66 20.49 -1.88
C VAL A 92 11.50 19.23 -1.74
N ARG A 93 11.18 18.21 -2.55
CA ARG A 93 11.93 16.95 -2.59
C ARG A 93 12.26 16.58 -4.02
N VAL A 94 13.52 16.21 -4.25
CA VAL A 94 14.00 15.67 -5.52
C VAL A 94 14.45 14.23 -5.28
N THR A 95 13.96 13.29 -6.09
CA THR A 95 14.40 11.89 -6.05
C THR A 95 14.83 11.43 -7.44
N GLY A 96 15.89 10.63 -7.49
CA GLY A 96 16.41 10.07 -8.73
C GLY A 96 16.60 8.57 -8.59
N TYR A 97 16.29 7.84 -9.66
CA TYR A 97 16.56 6.42 -9.79
C TYR A 97 17.24 6.16 -11.13
N SER A 98 18.25 5.30 -11.11
CA SER A 98 18.92 4.84 -12.32
C SER A 98 19.35 3.40 -12.12
N SER A 99 19.15 2.57 -13.14
CA SER A 99 19.61 1.19 -13.19
C SER A 99 20.12 0.86 -14.59
N THR A 100 20.91 -0.21 -14.70
CA THR A 100 21.35 -0.72 -16.00
C THR A 100 20.25 -1.51 -16.72
N ASP A 101 19.37 -2.18 -15.99
CA ASP A 101 18.26 -2.98 -16.53
C ASP A 101 17.22 -3.27 -15.42
N LYS A 102 16.06 -3.81 -15.81
CA LYS A 102 15.04 -4.36 -14.91
C LYS A 102 15.60 -5.54 -14.11
N PRO A 103 15.42 -5.57 -12.77
CA PRO A 103 15.76 -6.74 -11.97
C PRO A 103 15.04 -8.00 -12.49
N GLY A 104 15.75 -9.13 -12.51
CA GLY A 104 15.19 -10.41 -12.92
C GLY A 104 14.20 -11.01 -11.91
N THR A 105 14.21 -10.54 -10.67
CA THR A 105 13.27 -10.95 -9.62
C THR A 105 12.21 -9.86 -9.37
N PRO A 106 11.01 -10.23 -8.89
CA PRO A 106 10.06 -9.28 -8.34
C PRO A 106 10.71 -8.39 -7.26
N GLN A 107 10.18 -7.19 -7.08
CA GLN A 107 10.67 -6.22 -6.10
C GLN A 107 9.63 -6.05 -5.00
N GLY A 108 10.09 -5.97 -3.76
CA GLY A 108 9.23 -5.77 -2.59
C GLY A 108 8.74 -4.35 -2.40
N PHE A 109 8.23 -4.11 -1.20
CA PHE A 109 7.61 -2.86 -0.75
C PHE A 109 8.42 -1.61 -1.12
N ALA A 110 7.80 -0.68 -1.83
CA ALA A 110 8.37 0.59 -2.27
C ALA A 110 9.68 0.46 -3.08
N GLN A 111 9.90 -0.69 -3.73
CA GLN A 111 11.10 -0.97 -4.53
C GLN A 111 10.79 -1.21 -6.03
N SER A 112 9.51 -1.18 -6.42
CA SER A 112 9.08 -1.30 -7.81
C SER A 112 9.22 0.03 -8.55
N TYR A 113 10.13 0.08 -9.53
CA TYR A 113 10.33 1.27 -10.37
C TYR A 113 9.75 1.07 -11.78
N PRO A 114 8.96 2.02 -12.30
CA PRO A 114 8.27 1.87 -13.58
C PRO A 114 9.15 2.08 -14.82
N ALA A 115 10.41 2.50 -14.62
CA ALA A 115 11.38 2.82 -15.68
C ALA A 115 12.82 2.61 -15.16
N ASP A 116 13.77 2.39 -16.05
CA ASP A 116 15.19 2.23 -15.68
C ASP A 116 15.85 3.55 -15.26
N GLN A 117 15.29 4.68 -15.71
CA GLN A 117 15.70 6.01 -15.32
C GLN A 117 14.48 6.82 -14.92
N SER A 118 14.53 7.46 -13.75
CA SER A 118 13.47 8.35 -13.28
C SER A 118 14.05 9.52 -12.51
N LEU A 119 13.50 10.71 -12.77
CA LEU A 119 13.72 11.91 -11.95
C LEU A 119 12.37 12.44 -11.53
N SER A 120 12.20 12.65 -10.23
CA SER A 120 10.96 13.17 -9.63
C SER A 120 11.24 14.47 -8.88
N LEU A 121 10.32 15.42 -9.04
CA LEU A 121 10.23 16.63 -8.24
C LEU A 121 8.87 16.61 -7.52
N ALA A 122 8.90 16.74 -6.20
CA ALA A 122 7.70 16.85 -5.38
C ALA A 122 7.69 18.18 -4.60
N LEU A 123 6.54 18.83 -4.58
CA LEU A 123 6.24 19.98 -3.73
C LEU A 123 5.22 19.54 -2.66
N ASN A 124 5.59 19.68 -1.40
CA ASN A 124 4.76 19.33 -0.27
C ASN A 124 4.22 20.59 0.41
N ASN A 125 2.95 20.54 0.80
CA ASN A 125 2.39 21.48 1.76
C ASN A 125 1.32 20.80 2.57
N SER A 126 1.47 20.79 3.89
CA SER A 126 0.46 20.21 4.77
C SER A 126 0.23 21.06 5.99
N GLY A 127 -0.94 20.87 6.60
CA GLY A 127 -1.31 21.52 7.83
C GLY A 127 -2.24 20.64 8.65
N GLU A 128 -2.91 21.25 9.63
CA GLU A 128 -3.73 20.49 10.60
C GLU A 128 -4.81 19.64 9.92
N TRP A 129 -5.41 20.12 8.83
CA TRP A 129 -6.53 19.47 8.15
C TRP A 129 -6.36 19.28 6.64
N TRP A 130 -5.20 19.57 6.07
CA TRP A 130 -4.94 19.36 4.64
C TRP A 130 -3.54 18.78 4.41
N ASP A 131 -3.39 18.08 3.29
CA ASP A 131 -2.10 17.54 2.83
C ASP A 131 -2.06 17.56 1.31
N LEU A 132 -1.08 18.26 0.75
CA LEU A 132 -0.88 18.44 -0.68
C LEU A 132 0.50 17.92 -1.05
N HIS A 133 0.54 16.93 -1.93
CA HIS A 133 1.75 16.35 -2.48
C HIS A 133 1.69 16.46 -4.01
N LEU A 134 2.32 17.49 -4.58
CA LEU A 134 2.37 17.70 -6.02
C LEU A 134 3.65 17.08 -6.57
N GLN A 135 3.53 15.91 -7.22
CA GLN A 135 4.66 15.19 -7.79
C GLN A 135 4.62 15.18 -9.32
N GLY A 136 5.77 15.49 -9.94
CA GLY A 136 6.01 15.29 -11.36
C GLY A 136 7.21 14.37 -11.57
N ASN A 137 7.07 13.40 -12.47
CA ASN A 137 8.10 12.41 -12.79
C ASN A 137 8.46 12.48 -14.27
N VAL A 138 9.74 12.37 -14.58
CA VAL A 138 10.27 12.20 -15.94
C VAL A 138 10.98 10.86 -16.02
N GLU A 139 10.60 10.03 -16.98
CA GLU A 139 11.06 8.64 -17.12
C GLU A 139 11.79 8.42 -18.44
N GLY A 140 12.92 7.70 -18.37
CA GLY A 140 13.66 7.14 -19.50
C GLY A 140 13.64 5.62 -19.43
N ASP A 141 13.56 4.95 -20.59
CA ASP A 141 13.53 3.49 -20.71
C ASP A 141 12.46 2.83 -19.82
N LYS A 142 11.20 2.99 -20.24
CA LYS A 142 10.02 2.55 -19.47
C LYS A 142 9.94 1.04 -19.40
N ARG A 143 9.76 0.51 -18.19
CA ARG A 143 9.44 -0.89 -17.90
C ARG A 143 7.93 -1.14 -17.89
N ILE A 144 7.18 -0.18 -17.34
CA ILE A 144 5.71 -0.16 -17.36
C ILE A 144 5.28 0.87 -18.41
N SER A 145 4.46 0.45 -19.37
CA SER A 145 3.98 1.34 -20.42
C SER A 145 3.26 2.56 -19.83
N ASN A 146 3.31 3.69 -20.55
CA ASN A 146 2.58 4.90 -20.20
C ASN A 146 2.48 5.81 -21.41
N GLY A 147 1.37 6.54 -21.53
CA GLY A 147 1.09 7.43 -22.68
C GLY A 147 2.09 8.58 -22.84
N SER A 148 2.80 8.96 -21.77
CA SER A 148 3.85 9.99 -21.78
C SER A 148 5.04 9.54 -20.95
N SER A 149 6.22 10.09 -21.24
CA SER A 149 7.41 9.97 -20.37
C SER A 149 7.36 10.90 -19.17
N VAL A 150 6.35 11.78 -19.11
CA VAL A 150 6.05 12.63 -17.96
C VAL A 150 4.75 12.17 -17.33
N ASN A 151 4.70 12.08 -16.01
CA ASN A 151 3.50 11.68 -15.27
C ASN A 151 3.45 12.29 -13.86
N ALA A 152 2.31 12.10 -13.19
CA ALA A 152 2.05 12.59 -11.84
C ALA A 152 1.84 11.45 -10.82
N ASN A 153 2.45 10.28 -11.06
CA ASN A 153 2.37 9.16 -10.11
C ASN A 153 2.87 9.62 -8.74
N GLY A 154 2.11 9.33 -7.69
CA GLY A 154 2.35 9.79 -6.32
C GLY A 154 1.65 11.10 -5.96
N ALA A 155 1.21 11.91 -6.93
CA ALA A 155 0.58 13.19 -6.65
C ALA A 155 -0.82 13.03 -6.05
N TYR A 156 -1.13 13.79 -5.00
CA TYR A 156 -2.46 13.84 -4.38
C TYR A 156 -2.72 15.14 -3.63
N GLY A 157 -4.00 15.38 -3.35
CA GLY A 157 -4.46 16.32 -2.33
C GLY A 157 -5.42 15.62 -1.38
N ALA A 158 -5.35 15.95 -0.09
CA ALA A 158 -6.18 15.37 0.95
C ALA A 158 -6.69 16.43 1.92
N VAL A 159 -7.86 16.16 2.49
CA VAL A 159 -8.48 16.95 3.57
C VAL A 159 -8.91 16.04 4.70
N LYS A 160 -8.79 16.52 5.94
CA LYS A 160 -9.16 15.81 7.16
C LYS A 160 -10.42 16.42 7.76
N LEU A 161 -11.43 15.59 7.99
CA LEU A 161 -12.64 15.96 8.72
C LEU A 161 -12.98 14.83 9.71
N TRP A 162 -13.23 15.17 10.98
CA TRP A 162 -13.61 14.21 12.03
C TRP A 162 -12.72 12.97 12.09
N ASN A 163 -11.40 13.19 12.11
CA ASN A 163 -10.38 12.14 12.14
C ASN A 163 -10.35 11.26 10.87
N GLN A 164 -10.97 11.68 9.76
CA GLN A 164 -10.96 10.98 8.48
C GLN A 164 -10.21 11.78 7.43
N TRP A 165 -9.19 11.20 6.82
CA TRP A 165 -8.51 11.73 5.64
C TRP A 165 -9.25 11.29 4.38
N LEU A 166 -9.81 12.24 3.63
CA LEU A 166 -10.30 12.06 2.27
C LEU A 166 -9.27 12.61 1.29
N ALA A 167 -8.72 11.75 0.44
CA ALA A 167 -7.70 12.09 -0.55
C ALA A 167 -8.16 11.78 -1.97
N PHE A 168 -7.62 12.53 -2.93
CA PHE A 168 -7.77 12.27 -4.36
C PHE A 168 -6.40 12.41 -5.05
N GLY A 169 -6.03 11.42 -5.87
CA GLY A 169 -4.77 11.43 -6.58
C GLY A 169 -4.33 10.06 -7.10
N GLN A 170 -3.05 9.93 -7.42
CA GLN A 170 -2.38 8.69 -7.84
C GLN A 170 -1.58 8.11 -6.67
N ILE A 171 -2.30 7.54 -5.70
CA ILE A 171 -1.76 7.13 -4.40
C ILE A 171 -1.43 5.63 -4.44
N PRO A 172 -0.15 5.21 -4.27
CA PRO A 172 0.20 3.80 -4.13
C PRO A 172 -0.31 3.26 -2.78
N GLN A 173 -0.69 1.99 -2.76
CA GLN A 173 -1.24 1.31 -1.57
C GLN A 173 -0.49 0.00 -1.33
N TRP A 174 -0.45 -0.43 -0.07
CA TRP A 174 0.06 -1.74 0.31
C TRP A 174 -0.83 -2.34 1.41
N TRP A 175 -1.46 -3.47 1.10
CA TRP A 175 -2.43 -4.13 1.99
C TRP A 175 -1.93 -5.50 2.44
N GLY A 176 -1.42 -5.57 3.66
CA GLY A 176 -0.94 -6.79 4.28
C GLY A 176 0.44 -6.63 4.91
N PRO A 177 0.88 -7.63 5.69
CA PRO A 177 2.13 -7.60 6.44
C PRO A 177 3.37 -7.97 5.61
N GLY A 178 3.21 -8.54 4.41
CA GLY A 178 4.33 -9.00 3.58
C GLY A 178 5.32 -7.88 3.22
N TYR A 179 6.58 -8.23 3.05
CA TYR A 179 7.67 -7.35 2.61
C TYR A 179 7.88 -7.40 1.11
N GLU A 180 7.60 -8.55 0.49
CA GLU A 180 7.94 -8.81 -0.92
C GLU A 180 6.71 -8.69 -1.83
N GLY A 181 5.51 -8.79 -1.24
CA GLY A 181 4.26 -8.56 -1.95
C GLY A 181 3.06 -8.39 -1.03
N SER A 182 1.97 -7.95 -1.64
CA SER A 182 0.62 -8.11 -1.11
C SER A 182 -0.16 -8.91 -2.14
N LEU A 183 -0.88 -9.93 -1.68
CA LEU A 183 -1.67 -10.80 -2.55
C LEU A 183 -2.93 -10.11 -3.12
N ILE A 184 -3.31 -8.92 -2.61
CA ILE A 184 -4.55 -8.22 -3.01
C ILE A 184 -4.32 -6.81 -3.54
N ARG A 185 -3.43 -6.02 -2.92
CA ARG A 185 -3.11 -4.64 -3.34
C ARG A 185 -1.68 -4.28 -2.96
N SER A 186 -0.81 -4.19 -3.97
CA SER A 186 0.58 -3.74 -3.84
C SER A 186 0.88 -2.49 -4.69
N ASP A 187 2.15 -2.10 -4.68
CA ASP A 187 2.76 -1.03 -5.47
C ASP A 187 3.60 -1.55 -6.67
N ALA A 188 3.43 -2.81 -7.07
CA ALA A 188 4.11 -3.39 -8.24
C ALA A 188 3.68 -2.74 -9.57
N ALA A 189 2.44 -2.25 -9.64
CA ALA A 189 1.91 -1.49 -10.77
C ALA A 189 1.93 0.03 -10.50
N ARG A 190 1.80 0.82 -11.58
CA ARG A 190 1.62 2.28 -11.45
C ARG A 190 0.37 2.58 -10.60
N PRO A 191 0.41 3.59 -9.72
CA PRO A 191 -0.75 3.96 -8.91
C PRO A 191 -1.92 4.41 -9.80
N MET A 192 -3.13 4.02 -9.41
CA MET A 192 -4.36 4.40 -10.10
C MET A 192 -4.85 5.77 -9.63
N THR A 193 -5.53 6.50 -10.50
CA THR A 193 -6.17 7.76 -10.11
C THR A 193 -7.49 7.46 -9.41
N GLY A 194 -7.69 7.98 -8.21
CA GLY A 194 -8.89 7.68 -7.43
C GLY A 194 -9.01 8.44 -6.12
N PHE A 195 -10.08 8.11 -5.40
CA PHE A 195 -10.32 8.54 -4.03
C PHE A 195 -9.80 7.53 -3.03
N LEU A 196 -9.33 8.01 -1.89
CA LEU A 196 -8.93 7.21 -0.74
C LEU A 196 -9.50 7.84 0.55
N LEU A 197 -10.03 7.01 1.44
CA LEU A 197 -10.55 7.41 2.74
C LEU A 197 -9.93 6.55 3.84
N GLN A 198 -9.36 7.16 4.89
CA GLN A 198 -8.79 6.43 6.04
C GLN A 198 -8.82 7.23 7.33
N ARG A 199 -8.62 6.58 8.50
CA ARG A 199 -8.50 7.30 9.77
C ARG A 199 -7.16 8.01 9.90
N ALA A 200 -7.15 9.19 10.52
CA ALA A 200 -5.95 9.91 10.91
C ALA A 200 -5.31 9.28 12.16
N GLU A 201 -5.99 9.33 13.32
CA GLU A 201 -5.62 8.57 14.51
C GLU A 201 -6.39 7.25 14.61
N GLN A 202 -5.68 6.17 14.90
CA GLN A 202 -6.19 4.79 14.91
C GLN A 202 -6.40 4.27 16.34
N ARG A 203 -7.07 5.05 17.20
CA ARG A 203 -7.33 4.65 18.59
C ARG A 203 -8.38 3.54 18.65
N ALA A 204 -8.36 2.79 19.75
CA ALA A 204 -9.43 1.86 20.08
C ALA A 204 -10.79 2.57 20.20
N PRO A 205 -11.91 1.87 19.98
CA PRO A 205 -13.23 2.43 20.22
C PRO A 205 -13.39 2.85 21.70
N GLU A 206 -13.99 4.02 21.95
CA GLU A 206 -14.22 4.53 23.31
C GLU A 206 -15.36 3.78 24.03
N THR A 207 -16.25 3.16 23.26
CA THR A 207 -17.40 2.43 23.79
C THR A 207 -16.95 1.14 24.50
N SER A 208 -17.36 0.96 25.75
CA SER A 208 -16.85 -0.12 26.63
C SER A 208 -16.99 -1.52 26.04
N TRP A 209 -18.10 -1.84 25.38
CA TRP A 209 -18.35 -3.16 24.77
C TRP A 209 -17.64 -3.39 23.43
N LEU A 210 -16.98 -2.36 22.86
CA LEU A 210 -16.14 -2.45 21.67
C LEU A 210 -14.65 -2.22 21.96
N SER A 211 -14.29 -1.87 23.20
CA SER A 211 -12.91 -1.55 23.58
C SER A 211 -11.93 -2.70 23.35
N TRP A 212 -12.41 -3.95 23.37
CA TRP A 212 -11.63 -5.17 23.10
C TRP A 212 -11.08 -5.25 21.66
N ILE A 213 -11.61 -4.47 20.71
CA ILE A 213 -11.09 -4.40 19.34
C ILE A 213 -9.65 -3.86 19.33
N GLY A 214 -9.30 -3.01 20.30
CA GLY A 214 -8.02 -2.32 20.33
C GLY A 214 -7.86 -1.30 19.19
N PRO A 215 -6.63 -0.80 18.93
CA PRO A 215 -6.34 0.07 17.80
C PRO A 215 -6.87 -0.53 16.49
N TRP A 216 -7.50 0.28 15.65
CA TRP A 216 -8.08 -0.19 14.40
C TRP A 216 -7.95 0.83 13.27
N GLN A 217 -7.96 0.37 12.04
CA GLN A 217 -7.88 1.21 10.85
C GLN A 217 -8.81 0.66 9.78
N TYR A 218 -9.40 1.56 8.99
CA TYR A 218 -9.99 1.20 7.72
C TYR A 218 -9.33 1.99 6.59
N GLN A 219 -9.33 1.42 5.39
CA GLN A 219 -9.02 2.14 4.17
C GLN A 219 -10.05 1.77 3.09
N LEU A 220 -10.74 2.77 2.55
CA LEU A 220 -11.61 2.61 1.38
C LEU A 220 -10.96 3.30 0.19
N SER A 221 -10.97 2.68 -0.98
CA SER A 221 -10.50 3.31 -2.20
C SER A 221 -11.42 3.04 -3.38
N ALA A 222 -11.54 4.03 -4.26
CA ALA A 222 -12.30 3.97 -5.49
C ALA A 222 -11.46 4.60 -6.61
N SER A 223 -10.92 3.77 -7.49
CA SER A 223 -9.92 4.18 -8.47
C SER A 223 -10.29 3.74 -9.88
N GLN A 224 -9.77 4.42 -10.89
CA GLN A 224 -9.92 4.04 -12.29
C GLN A 224 -8.62 3.44 -12.82
N MET A 225 -8.71 2.28 -13.47
CA MET A 225 -7.60 1.67 -14.18
C MET A 225 -7.22 2.50 -15.40
N ASN A 226 -5.92 2.58 -15.67
CA ASN A 226 -5.35 3.30 -16.81
C ASN A 226 -4.86 2.33 -17.88
N GLN A 227 -5.12 2.65 -19.16
CA GLN A 227 -4.70 1.85 -20.32
C GLN A 227 -5.06 0.35 -20.19
N TYR A 228 -6.25 0.08 -19.64
CA TYR A 228 -6.81 -1.28 -19.53
C TYR A 228 -7.63 -1.56 -20.79
N ALA A 229 -7.12 -2.43 -21.68
CA ALA A 229 -7.61 -2.57 -23.05
C ALA A 229 -8.88 -3.42 -23.12
N ALA A 230 -8.96 -4.50 -22.33
CA ALA A 230 -10.09 -5.42 -22.37
C ALA A 230 -11.44 -4.74 -22.05
N VAL A 231 -11.44 -3.82 -21.08
CA VAL A 231 -12.63 -3.06 -20.66
C VAL A 231 -12.20 -1.63 -20.26
N PRO A 232 -12.14 -0.67 -21.20
CA PRO A 232 -11.69 0.69 -20.90
C PRO A 232 -12.43 1.34 -19.73
N HIS A 233 -11.71 2.16 -18.97
CA HIS A 233 -12.25 2.87 -17.79
C HIS A 233 -12.83 1.96 -16.69
N THR A 234 -12.34 0.72 -16.59
CA THR A 234 -12.64 -0.17 -15.45
C THR A 234 -12.30 0.50 -14.12
N LYS A 235 -13.11 0.25 -13.09
CA LYS A 235 -12.93 0.77 -11.73
C LYS A 235 -12.43 -0.33 -10.80
N ILE A 236 -11.62 0.04 -9.83
CA ILE A 236 -11.20 -0.78 -8.71
C ILE A 236 -11.74 -0.14 -7.44
N PHE A 237 -12.68 -0.83 -6.80
CA PHE A 237 -13.16 -0.50 -5.47
C PHE A 237 -12.54 -1.43 -4.47
N GLY A 238 -12.12 -0.92 -3.32
CA GLY A 238 -11.59 -1.79 -2.28
C GLY A 238 -11.86 -1.25 -0.89
N GLY A 239 -11.93 -2.18 0.05
CA GLY A 239 -12.03 -1.90 1.47
C GLY A 239 -11.07 -2.80 2.24
N ARG A 240 -10.35 -2.22 3.19
CA ARG A 240 -9.50 -2.93 4.15
C ARG A 240 -9.87 -2.49 5.56
N LEU A 241 -9.91 -3.44 6.48
CA LEU A 241 -10.08 -3.23 7.92
C LEU A 241 -8.95 -3.97 8.64
N THR A 242 -8.29 -3.30 9.58
CA THR A 242 -7.32 -3.91 10.49
C THR A 242 -7.64 -3.55 11.93
N PHE A 243 -7.37 -4.45 12.86
CA PHE A 243 -7.50 -4.18 14.29
C PHE A 243 -6.55 -5.06 15.12
N SER A 244 -6.18 -4.58 16.30
CA SER A 244 -5.21 -5.24 17.19
C SER A 244 -5.82 -5.46 18.57
N PRO A 245 -6.55 -6.58 18.79
CA PRO A 245 -7.19 -6.85 20.07
C PRO A 245 -6.18 -7.11 21.19
N LEU A 246 -4.97 -7.54 20.83
CA LEU A 246 -3.84 -7.73 21.73
C LEU A 246 -2.64 -6.96 21.19
N THR A 247 -1.73 -6.54 22.07
CA THR A 247 -0.47 -5.90 21.64
C THR A 247 0.42 -6.83 20.81
N SER A 248 0.22 -8.14 20.93
CA SER A 248 0.91 -9.18 20.15
C SER A 248 0.23 -9.53 18.83
N LEU A 249 -1.06 -9.21 18.61
CA LEU A 249 -1.81 -9.71 17.46
C LEU A 249 -2.48 -8.57 16.71
N GLU A 250 -2.17 -8.46 15.42
CA GLU A 250 -2.91 -7.68 14.45
C GLU A 250 -3.64 -8.62 13.50
N LEU A 251 -4.90 -8.31 13.21
CA LEU A 251 -5.75 -9.00 12.24
C LEU A 251 -6.18 -8.02 11.16
N GLY A 252 -6.21 -8.49 9.91
CA GLY A 252 -6.64 -7.74 8.75
C GLY A 252 -7.67 -8.52 7.93
N ALA A 253 -8.63 -7.79 7.35
CA ALA A 253 -9.56 -8.28 6.34
C ALA A 253 -9.60 -7.27 5.19
N SER A 254 -9.57 -7.77 3.95
CA SER A 254 -9.59 -6.91 2.76
C SER A 254 -10.48 -7.50 1.68
N ARG A 255 -11.13 -6.62 0.91
CA ARG A 255 -11.92 -6.97 -0.27
C ARG A 255 -11.68 -5.95 -1.37
N VAL A 256 -11.55 -6.42 -2.60
CA VAL A 256 -11.46 -5.62 -3.81
C VAL A 256 -12.49 -6.13 -4.81
N MET A 257 -13.06 -5.20 -5.57
CA MET A 257 -13.95 -5.46 -6.70
C MET A 257 -13.48 -4.68 -7.92
N GLN A 258 -13.26 -5.38 -9.03
CA GLN A 258 -13.06 -4.83 -10.36
C GLN A 258 -14.41 -4.72 -11.08
N TRP A 259 -14.82 -3.49 -11.38
CA TRP A 259 -16.20 -3.18 -11.72
C TRP A 259 -16.33 -2.09 -12.79
N GLY A 260 -17.43 -2.13 -13.55
CA GLY A 260 -17.79 -1.12 -14.54
C GLY A 260 -16.81 -1.03 -15.71
N GLY A 261 -16.76 0.15 -16.33
CA GLY A 261 -16.03 0.38 -17.59
C GLY A 261 -16.96 0.38 -18.80
N GLU A 262 -16.39 0.58 -19.99
CA GLU A 262 -17.15 0.67 -21.24
C GLU A 262 -17.91 -0.63 -21.53
N GLY A 263 -19.21 -0.50 -21.84
CA GLY A 263 -20.07 -1.65 -22.12
C GLY A 263 -20.44 -2.48 -20.88
N ARG A 264 -20.18 -1.99 -19.66
CA ARG A 264 -20.48 -2.69 -18.40
C ARG A 264 -21.49 -1.92 -17.54
N PRO A 265 -22.28 -2.63 -16.70
CA PRO A 265 -23.14 -2.00 -15.71
C PRO A 265 -22.35 -1.02 -14.82
N SER A 266 -22.85 0.21 -14.70
CA SER A 266 -22.20 1.29 -13.93
C SER A 266 -23.16 2.05 -13.01
N SER A 267 -24.28 1.41 -12.65
CA SER A 267 -25.31 1.98 -11.76
C SER A 267 -25.01 1.72 -10.29
N PHE A 268 -25.57 2.52 -9.38
CA PHE A 268 -25.47 2.27 -7.94
C PHE A 268 -26.05 0.90 -7.53
N SER A 269 -27.13 0.45 -8.19
CA SER A 269 -27.70 -0.89 -7.96
C SER A 269 -26.65 -1.97 -8.27
N SER A 270 -26.10 -1.97 -9.49
CA SER A 270 -25.07 -2.94 -9.90
C SER A 270 -23.79 -2.86 -9.05
N PHE A 271 -23.47 -1.69 -8.49
CA PHE A 271 -22.37 -1.55 -7.54
C PHE A 271 -22.70 -2.23 -6.20
N TRP A 272 -23.90 -2.01 -5.68
CA TRP A 272 -24.36 -2.62 -4.43
C TRP A 272 -24.50 -4.14 -4.53
N ASP A 273 -25.01 -4.62 -5.66
CA ASP A 273 -25.14 -6.06 -5.93
C ASP A 273 -23.77 -6.75 -5.92
N GLY A 274 -22.76 -6.15 -6.58
CA GLY A 274 -21.38 -6.64 -6.53
C GLY A 274 -20.70 -6.49 -5.17
N LEU A 275 -20.98 -5.42 -4.42
CA LEU A 275 -20.43 -5.25 -3.07
C LEU A 275 -20.95 -6.32 -2.10
N THR A 276 -22.23 -6.70 -2.23
CA THR A 276 -22.94 -7.63 -1.33
C THR A 276 -22.90 -9.11 -1.74
N GLY A 277 -22.31 -9.44 -2.90
CA GLY A 277 -22.17 -10.84 -3.36
C GLY A 277 -23.49 -11.46 -3.84
N ASN A 278 -24.44 -10.65 -4.32
CA ASN A 278 -25.66 -11.13 -4.97
C ASN A 278 -25.42 -11.33 -6.48
N ASP A 279 -24.39 -12.10 -6.84
CA ASP A 279 -23.82 -12.19 -8.20
C ASP A 279 -24.14 -13.50 -8.95
N ASN A 280 -24.89 -14.43 -8.35
CA ASN A 280 -25.31 -15.67 -9.01
C ASN A 280 -26.56 -15.49 -9.89
N THR A 281 -26.50 -14.64 -10.92
CA THR A 281 -27.59 -14.48 -11.91
C THR A 281 -27.54 -15.51 -13.04
N GLY A 282 -26.42 -16.21 -13.23
CA GLY A 282 -26.26 -17.23 -14.26
C GLY A 282 -26.11 -16.69 -15.69
N ASP A 283 -26.03 -15.37 -15.86
CA ASP A 283 -25.74 -14.69 -17.13
C ASP A 283 -24.50 -13.79 -17.00
N SER A 284 -23.52 -14.01 -17.87
CA SER A 284 -22.30 -13.19 -17.97
C SER A 284 -22.56 -11.69 -18.23
N ALA A 285 -23.74 -11.34 -18.73
CA ALA A 285 -24.19 -9.95 -18.90
C ALA A 285 -24.46 -9.26 -17.54
N ASP A 286 -24.85 -10.03 -16.52
CA ASP A 286 -25.33 -9.54 -15.23
C ASP A 286 -24.35 -9.79 -14.08
N ASP A 287 -23.22 -10.47 -14.32
CA ASP A 287 -22.15 -10.64 -13.35
C ASP A 287 -21.53 -9.26 -12.99
N PRO A 288 -21.62 -8.79 -11.74
CA PRO A 288 -21.30 -7.42 -11.37
C PRO A 288 -19.79 -7.13 -11.42
N GLY A 289 -18.89 -8.11 -11.28
CA GLY A 289 -17.46 -7.81 -11.32
C GLY A 289 -16.53 -8.95 -10.89
N ASN A 290 -15.21 -8.77 -11.08
CA ASN A 290 -14.22 -9.66 -10.48
C ASN A 290 -13.98 -9.27 -9.02
N GLN A 291 -13.81 -10.23 -8.12
CA GLN A 291 -13.63 -9.94 -6.69
C GLN A 291 -12.39 -10.64 -6.15
N LEU A 292 -11.72 -10.01 -5.19
CA LEU A 292 -10.69 -10.65 -4.40
C LEU A 292 -10.98 -10.33 -2.94
N ALA A 293 -10.92 -11.31 -2.05
CA ALA A 293 -11.15 -11.09 -0.63
C ALA A 293 -10.30 -12.01 0.24
N GLY A 294 -10.00 -11.58 1.46
CA GLY A 294 -9.37 -12.46 2.42
C GLY A 294 -8.83 -11.76 3.65
N PHE A 295 -7.90 -12.44 4.32
CA PHE A 295 -7.46 -12.11 5.65
C PHE A 295 -5.93 -12.11 5.75
N ASP A 296 -5.42 -11.34 6.70
CA ASP A 296 -4.03 -11.38 7.10
C ASP A 296 -3.88 -11.24 8.60
N PHE A 297 -2.72 -11.63 9.11
CA PHE A 297 -2.36 -11.46 10.51
C PHE A 297 -0.87 -11.16 10.65
N LYS A 298 -0.53 -10.49 11.76
CA LYS A 298 0.84 -10.40 12.27
C LYS A 298 0.83 -10.68 13.77
N LEU A 299 1.63 -11.66 14.18
CA LEU A 299 1.83 -12.09 15.55
C LEU A 299 3.24 -11.72 16.02
N LYS A 300 3.34 -10.76 16.92
CA LYS A 300 4.59 -10.33 17.57
C LYS A 300 4.88 -11.21 18.78
N LEU A 301 6.10 -11.73 18.86
CA LEU A 301 6.52 -12.56 19.98
C LEU A 301 7.11 -11.75 21.14
N ALA A 302 7.49 -10.49 20.94
CA ALA A 302 8.14 -9.68 21.97
C ALA A 302 7.27 -9.47 23.23
N PRO A 303 5.95 -9.15 23.13
CA PRO A 303 5.14 -8.93 24.32
C PRO A 303 4.99 -10.16 25.23
N THR A 304 5.10 -11.37 24.68
CA THR A 304 4.86 -12.63 25.41
C THR A 304 6.16 -13.38 25.74
N LEU A 305 7.11 -13.41 24.81
CA LEU A 305 8.35 -14.20 24.89
C LEU A 305 9.62 -13.34 25.00
N GLY A 306 9.52 -12.01 24.85
CA GLY A 306 10.67 -11.10 24.82
C GLY A 306 11.53 -11.22 23.56
N TRP A 307 11.09 -12.00 22.56
CA TRP A 307 11.82 -12.18 21.30
C TRP A 307 11.40 -11.10 20.30
N PRO A 308 12.33 -10.32 19.73
CA PRO A 308 12.00 -9.31 18.73
C PRO A 308 11.82 -9.97 17.36
N VAL A 309 10.87 -10.89 17.29
CA VAL A 309 10.54 -11.74 16.15
C VAL A 309 9.02 -11.70 15.97
N SER A 310 8.57 -11.67 14.72
CA SER A 310 7.16 -11.76 14.38
C SER A 310 6.92 -12.82 13.31
N ILE A 311 5.72 -13.39 13.35
CA ILE A 311 5.22 -14.33 12.32
C ILE A 311 4.01 -13.66 11.69
N TYR A 312 3.91 -13.70 10.37
CA TYR A 312 2.80 -13.11 9.65
C TYR A 312 2.36 -13.99 8.48
N GLY A 313 1.14 -13.74 8.03
CA GLY A 313 0.61 -14.40 6.84
C GLY A 313 -0.56 -13.65 6.25
N GLN A 314 -0.83 -13.94 4.98
CA GLN A 314 -1.96 -13.41 4.23
C GLN A 314 -2.54 -14.53 3.36
N MET A 315 -3.87 -14.61 3.33
CA MET A 315 -4.62 -15.57 2.54
C MET A 315 -5.76 -14.83 1.84
N ILE A 316 -5.73 -14.81 0.51
CA ILE A 316 -6.70 -14.12 -0.35
C ILE A 316 -7.31 -15.14 -1.31
N GLY A 317 -8.58 -15.04 -1.65
CA GLY A 317 -9.23 -15.84 -2.69
C GLY A 317 -9.88 -14.95 -3.75
N GLU A 318 -10.01 -15.48 -4.98
CA GLU A 318 -10.66 -14.82 -6.13
C GLU A 318 -12.17 -15.09 -6.19
N ASP A 319 -12.64 -16.20 -5.60
CA ASP A 319 -14.06 -16.55 -5.63
C ASP A 319 -14.69 -16.42 -4.25
N GLU A 320 -15.99 -16.15 -4.17
CA GLU A 320 -16.75 -16.17 -2.92
C GLU A 320 -17.67 -17.41 -2.87
N ALA A 321 -17.39 -18.33 -1.96
CA ALA A 321 -18.21 -19.51 -1.71
C ALA A 321 -18.91 -19.34 -0.34
N GLY A 322 -20.15 -18.82 -0.35
CA GLY A 322 -20.94 -18.65 0.87
C GLY A 322 -20.30 -17.70 1.89
N TYR A 323 -19.87 -16.51 1.43
CA TYR A 323 -19.19 -15.47 2.21
C TYR A 323 -17.74 -15.76 2.64
N LEU A 324 -17.18 -16.90 2.27
CA LEU A 324 -15.77 -17.21 2.47
C LEU A 324 -15.01 -17.16 1.14
N PRO A 325 -13.78 -16.61 1.13
CA PRO A 325 -12.93 -16.71 -0.04
C PRO A 325 -12.71 -18.17 -0.42
N SER A 326 -12.55 -18.42 -1.72
CA SER A 326 -12.15 -19.69 -2.30
C SER A 326 -11.17 -19.45 -3.45
N ALA A 327 -10.54 -20.52 -3.94
CA ALA A 327 -9.39 -20.44 -4.84
C ALA A 327 -8.25 -19.57 -4.26
N HIS A 328 -7.64 -20.06 -3.17
CA HIS A 328 -6.76 -19.26 -2.33
C HIS A 328 -5.34 -19.09 -2.88
N LEU A 329 -4.81 -17.91 -2.63
CA LEU A 329 -3.41 -17.49 -2.66
C LEU A 329 -2.86 -17.52 -1.24
N TYR A 330 -1.58 -17.81 -1.06
CA TYR A 330 -0.95 -17.86 0.26
C TYR A 330 0.35 -17.07 0.31
N LEU A 331 0.53 -16.32 1.40
CA LEU A 331 1.76 -15.65 1.79
C LEU A 331 2.00 -15.94 3.27
N GLY A 332 3.22 -16.34 3.61
CA GLY A 332 3.63 -16.53 5.00
C GLY A 332 5.07 -16.12 5.21
N GLY A 333 5.38 -15.54 6.37
CA GLY A 333 6.75 -15.14 6.66
C GLY A 333 7.06 -15.01 8.15
N VAL A 334 8.35 -14.91 8.40
CA VAL A 334 8.94 -14.67 9.72
C VAL A 334 9.95 -13.54 9.58
N GLU A 335 9.92 -12.58 10.49
CA GLU A 335 10.85 -11.46 10.55
C GLU A 335 11.49 -11.33 11.93
N GLY A 336 12.68 -10.72 11.99
CA GLY A 336 13.36 -10.43 13.23
C GLY A 336 14.13 -9.11 13.22
N HIS A 337 14.12 -8.44 14.37
CA HIS A 337 14.57 -7.06 14.56
C HIS A 337 15.54 -6.97 15.76
N HIS A 338 16.81 -7.26 15.51
CA HIS A 338 17.83 -7.35 16.54
C HIS A 338 18.66 -6.08 16.63
N GLN A 339 19.39 -5.95 17.74
CA GLN A 339 20.42 -4.92 17.87
C GLN A 339 21.78 -5.59 17.95
N TRP A 340 22.77 -4.98 17.31
CA TRP A 340 24.18 -5.29 17.48
C TRP A 340 24.93 -4.00 17.80
N ASN A 341 25.38 -3.84 19.04
CA ASN A 341 25.88 -2.56 19.57
C ASN A 341 24.83 -1.44 19.38
N SER A 342 25.19 -0.37 18.66
CA SER A 342 24.30 0.74 18.31
C SER A 342 23.56 0.54 16.98
N ASN A 343 23.75 -0.58 16.30
CA ASN A 343 23.21 -0.83 14.96
C ASN A 343 21.94 -1.69 15.04
N ALA A 344 21.02 -1.44 14.11
CA ALA A 344 19.76 -2.16 13.98
C ALA A 344 19.90 -3.22 12.89
N VAL A 345 19.66 -4.48 13.22
CA VAL A 345 19.69 -5.61 12.29
C VAL A 345 18.27 -6.05 11.98
N ASN A 346 17.92 -6.13 10.71
CA ASN A 346 16.63 -6.60 10.21
C ASN A 346 16.81 -7.83 9.32
N TRP A 347 15.96 -8.83 9.47
CA TRP A 347 15.86 -9.94 8.54
C TRP A 347 14.43 -10.40 8.36
N TYR A 348 14.14 -11.00 7.21
CA TYR A 348 12.92 -11.76 6.98
C TYR A 348 13.15 -12.95 6.06
N LEU A 349 12.32 -13.97 6.23
CA LEU A 349 12.09 -15.08 5.32
C LEU A 349 10.60 -15.07 4.99
N GLU A 350 10.26 -14.94 3.72
CA GLU A 350 8.88 -14.89 3.23
C GLU A 350 8.68 -15.99 2.17
N ALA A 351 7.46 -16.49 2.04
CA ALA A 351 7.08 -17.49 1.05
C ALA A 351 5.70 -17.16 0.47
N HIS A 352 5.58 -17.26 -0.84
CA HIS A 352 4.39 -16.91 -1.61
C HIS A 352 4.01 -18.05 -2.54
N ASP A 353 2.72 -18.31 -2.67
CA ASP A 353 2.14 -19.17 -3.69
C ASP A 353 0.90 -18.48 -4.27
N THR A 354 1.03 -17.98 -5.50
CA THR A 354 -0.04 -17.33 -6.25
C THR A 354 -0.71 -18.28 -7.25
N ARG A 355 -0.58 -19.60 -7.06
CA ARG A 355 -1.43 -20.60 -7.71
C ARG A 355 -2.68 -20.82 -6.88
N SER A 356 -3.81 -21.11 -7.53
CA SER A 356 -5.06 -21.39 -6.83
C SER A 356 -4.92 -22.67 -6.00
N ASN A 357 -5.08 -22.55 -4.68
CA ASN A 357 -4.92 -23.62 -3.71
C ASN A 357 -3.57 -24.36 -3.87
N MET A 358 -2.49 -23.61 -4.13
CA MET A 358 -1.11 -24.12 -4.32
C MET A 358 -0.93 -25.12 -5.48
N GLY A 359 -1.88 -25.19 -6.43
CA GLY A 359 -1.85 -26.20 -7.47
C GLY A 359 -2.43 -25.79 -8.82
N ARG A 360 -3.66 -25.28 -8.86
CA ARG A 360 -4.33 -24.90 -10.11
C ARG A 360 -3.71 -23.61 -10.67
N THR A 361 -3.32 -23.65 -11.93
CA THR A 361 -2.78 -22.50 -12.66
C THR A 361 -3.80 -21.87 -13.61
N ASN A 362 -3.46 -20.73 -14.21
CA ASN A 362 -4.28 -19.99 -15.17
C ASN A 362 -5.66 -19.63 -14.61
N TYR A 363 -5.68 -19.23 -13.33
CA TYR A 363 -6.89 -18.87 -12.61
C TYR A 363 -6.71 -17.58 -11.82
N ILE A 364 -5.69 -17.55 -10.97
CA ILE A 364 -5.38 -16.38 -10.15
C ILE A 364 -5.06 -15.17 -11.02
N TYR A 365 -5.60 -14.02 -10.64
CA TYR A 365 -5.53 -12.74 -11.35
C TYR A 365 -6.06 -12.78 -12.79
N ASN A 366 -6.76 -13.84 -13.20
CA ASN A 366 -7.40 -13.95 -14.49
C ASN A 366 -8.92 -13.84 -14.32
N HIS A 367 -9.58 -13.20 -15.29
CA HIS A 367 -11.02 -13.09 -15.28
C HIS A 367 -11.59 -13.16 -16.69
N PHE A 368 -12.78 -13.74 -16.85
CA PHE A 368 -13.37 -13.99 -18.18
C PHE A 368 -14.00 -12.72 -18.79
N ILE A 369 -14.39 -11.74 -17.97
CA ILE A 369 -14.89 -10.41 -18.38
C ILE A 369 -13.73 -9.42 -18.54
N TYR A 370 -13.03 -9.12 -17.45
CA TYR A 370 -11.82 -8.31 -17.39
C TYR A 370 -10.61 -9.12 -17.86
N LYS A 371 -10.50 -9.31 -19.19
CA LYS A 371 -9.58 -10.26 -19.82
C LYS A 371 -8.10 -9.90 -19.76
N ASP A 372 -7.75 -8.65 -19.48
CA ASP A 372 -6.36 -8.29 -19.17
C ASP A 372 -6.01 -8.68 -17.72
N GLY A 373 -6.95 -9.28 -16.99
CA GLY A 373 -6.80 -9.77 -15.63
C GLY A 373 -6.76 -8.64 -14.59
N TYR A 374 -6.30 -9.00 -13.39
CA TYR A 374 -6.06 -8.09 -12.28
C TYR A 374 -4.68 -7.39 -12.40
N TYR A 375 -4.45 -6.82 -13.58
CA TYR A 375 -3.21 -6.17 -13.99
C TYR A 375 -3.52 -4.79 -14.59
N GLN A 376 -2.67 -3.81 -14.31
CA GLN A 376 -2.67 -2.53 -15.01
C GLN A 376 -1.42 -2.43 -15.87
N GLN A 377 -1.59 -2.17 -17.17
CA GLN A 377 -0.47 -2.02 -18.11
C GLN A 377 0.47 -3.24 -18.11
N GLY A 378 -0.08 -4.43 -17.86
CA GLY A 378 0.66 -5.71 -17.76
C GLY A 378 1.38 -5.94 -16.43
N TYR A 379 1.25 -5.05 -15.45
CA TYR A 379 1.83 -5.20 -14.11
C TYR A 379 0.75 -5.51 -13.08
N PRO A 380 0.99 -6.44 -12.14
CA PRO A 380 -0.02 -6.94 -11.23
C PRO A 380 -0.46 -5.86 -10.23
N LEU A 381 -1.76 -5.81 -9.95
CA LEU A 381 -2.30 -5.00 -8.85
C LEU A 381 -2.13 -5.68 -7.49
N GLY A 382 -1.99 -7.01 -7.47
CA GLY A 382 -1.66 -7.85 -6.31
C GLY A 382 -0.16 -8.11 -6.21
N ASP A 383 0.25 -9.37 -6.09
CA ASP A 383 1.64 -9.74 -5.87
C ASP A 383 2.54 -9.37 -7.06
N ALA A 384 3.76 -8.90 -6.81
CA ALA A 384 4.73 -8.51 -7.83
C ALA A 384 5.12 -9.66 -8.79
N MET A 385 4.94 -10.92 -8.38
CA MET A 385 5.10 -12.08 -9.28
C MET A 385 4.03 -12.18 -10.37
N GLY A 386 2.83 -11.65 -10.12
CA GLY A 386 1.63 -12.05 -10.85
C GLY A 386 1.10 -13.42 -10.40
N GLY A 387 0.21 -14.00 -11.21
CA GLY A 387 -0.42 -15.29 -10.94
C GLY A 387 0.52 -16.47 -11.24
N ASP A 388 0.20 -17.62 -10.65
CA ASP A 388 0.88 -18.91 -10.85
C ASP A 388 2.34 -18.99 -10.36
N GLY A 389 2.79 -18.02 -9.58
CA GLY A 389 4.15 -17.93 -9.05
C GLY A 389 4.33 -18.66 -7.72
N VAL A 390 5.55 -19.14 -7.49
CA VAL A 390 6.03 -19.60 -6.18
C VAL A 390 7.36 -18.93 -5.90
N TYR A 391 7.49 -18.27 -4.76
CA TYR A 391 8.66 -17.46 -4.42
C TYR A 391 9.00 -17.56 -2.93
N MET A 392 10.29 -17.67 -2.61
CA MET A 392 10.79 -17.82 -1.23
C MET A 392 12.01 -16.92 -0.99
N PRO A 393 11.81 -15.59 -0.84
CA PRO A 393 12.88 -14.64 -0.60
C PRO A 393 13.42 -14.69 0.84
N VAL A 394 14.71 -14.37 0.95
CA VAL A 394 15.39 -14.10 2.22
C VAL A 394 16.11 -12.77 2.08
N ARG A 395 15.91 -11.87 3.03
CA ARG A 395 16.67 -10.60 3.10
C ARG A 395 17.24 -10.39 4.49
N TRP A 396 18.45 -9.84 4.51
CA TRP A 396 19.18 -9.41 5.70
C TRP A 396 19.71 -7.99 5.47
N SER A 397 19.61 -7.11 6.48
CA SER A 397 20.15 -5.75 6.45
C SER A 397 20.59 -5.30 7.84
N TRP A 398 21.56 -4.39 7.94
CA TRP A 398 22.17 -3.94 9.20
C TRP A 398 22.53 -2.46 9.19
#